data_AF-A0A7W4E1D1-F1
#
_entry.id   AF-A0A7W4E1D1-F1
#
_cell.length_a   1.000
_cell.length_b   1.000
_cell.length_c   1.000
_cell.angle_alpha   90.00
_cell.angle_beta   90.00
_cell.angle_gamma   90.00
#
_symmetry.space_group_name_H-M   'P 1'
#
loop_
_entity.id
_entity.type
_entity.pdbx_description
1 polymer ?
#
loop_
_entity_poly.entity_id
_entity_poly.type
_entity_poly.pdbx_seq_one_letter_code
_entity_poly.pdbx_strand_id
1 'polypeptide(L)'
;MKKIIFITALVLLIDQLSKFYIKTHFHLGESIPVFGLDWFRLTFVENPGMAYGMQFGGIFGKYLLISLRILLILGMVYYFKKWIKEGASNYLLVPMSFIFAGAIGNLIDGLFYGMIFDSGSVFIEDIGSWVGYDGVSGFGEGYSGFMRGCVVDMLHFPLFSFTVPEGVPLVGGQHVEFFRYIFNVADSAITVGGVLLFIFRKKAFPNGEF
;
A
#
# COMPACT_ATOMS: atom_id res chain seq x y z
N MET A 1 12.93 -19.68 -9.36
CA MET A 1 11.87 -18.94 -10.09
C MET A 1 10.46 -19.34 -9.66
N LYS A 2 10.05 -20.62 -9.73
CA LYS A 2 8.66 -21.07 -9.42
C LYS A 2 8.05 -20.47 -8.13
N LYS A 3 8.76 -20.55 -7.00
CA LYS A 3 8.30 -19.98 -5.70
C LYS A 3 8.09 -18.47 -5.72
N ILE A 4 8.98 -17.71 -6.38
CA ILE A 4 8.89 -16.25 -6.46
C ILE A 4 7.64 -15.89 -7.26
N ILE A 5 7.45 -16.54 -8.41
CA ILE A 5 6.27 -16.34 -9.27
C ILE A 5 4.99 -16.70 -8.50
N PHE A 6 4.97 -17.84 -7.81
CA PHE A 6 3.82 -18.27 -7.03
C PHE A 6 3.44 -17.29 -5.92
N ILE A 7 4.41 -16.87 -5.09
CA ILE A 7 4.18 -15.89 -4.01
C ILE A 7 3.72 -14.56 -4.61
N THR A 8 4.37 -14.11 -5.69
CA THR A 8 4.01 -12.85 -6.35
C THR A 8 2.59 -12.89 -6.89
N ALA A 9 2.23 -13.95 -7.61
CA ALA A 9 0.90 -14.12 -8.18
C ALA A 9 -0.18 -14.20 -7.08
N LEU A 10 0.08 -14.93 -5.99
CA LEU A 10 -0.86 -15.07 -4.89
C LEU A 10 -1.10 -13.74 -4.17
N VAL A 11 -0.04 -13.02 -3.83
CA VAL A 11 -0.16 -11.71 -3.16
C VAL A 11 -0.87 -10.71 -4.07
N LEU A 12 -0.52 -10.64 -5.35
CA LEU A 12 -1.18 -9.76 -6.31
C LEU A 12 -2.66 -10.09 -6.50
N LEU A 13 -3.00 -11.38 -6.53
CA LEU A 13 -4.39 -11.80 -6.65
C LEU A 13 -5.22 -11.31 -5.46
N ILE A 14 -4.72 -11.53 -4.23
CA ILE A 14 -5.42 -11.10 -3.02
C ILE A 14 -5.49 -9.57 -2.95
N ASP A 15 -4.38 -8.89 -3.24
CA ASP A 15 -4.31 -7.42 -3.25
C ASP A 15 -5.30 -6.81 -4.23
N GLN A 16 -5.24 -7.18 -5.51
CA GLN A 16 -6.08 -6.57 -6.53
C GLN A 16 -7.56 -6.94 -6.38
N LEU A 17 -7.89 -8.16 -5.95
CA LEU A 17 -9.29 -8.52 -5.65
C LEU A 17 -9.84 -7.72 -4.48
N SER A 18 -9.05 -7.57 -3.41
CA SER A 18 -9.48 -6.80 -2.24
C SER A 18 -9.67 -5.32 -2.57
N LYS A 19 -8.74 -4.73 -3.33
CA LYS A 19 -8.83 -3.33 -3.77
C LYS A 19 -10.01 -3.08 -4.69
N PHE A 20 -10.20 -3.96 -5.68
CA PHE A 20 -11.34 -3.88 -6.58
C PHE A 20 -12.67 -3.97 -5.82
N TYR A 21 -12.78 -4.90 -4.87
CA TYR A 21 -13.96 -5.04 -4.03
C TYR A 21 -14.24 -3.76 -3.24
N ILE A 22 -13.25 -3.23 -2.51
CA ILE A 22 -13.39 -2.01 -1.72
C ILE A 22 -13.81 -0.83 -2.61
N LYS A 23 -13.11 -0.63 -3.72
CA LYS A 23 -13.35 0.47 -4.67
C LYS A 23 -14.77 0.47 -5.25
N THR A 24 -15.37 -0.72 -5.41
CA THR A 24 -16.68 -0.91 -6.06
C THR A 24 -17.85 -1.12 -5.11
N HIS A 25 -17.60 -1.15 -3.80
CA HIS A 25 -18.64 -1.41 -2.80
C HIS A 25 -18.67 -0.39 -1.66
N PHE A 26 -17.62 0.42 -1.50
CA PHE A 26 -17.50 1.38 -0.40
C PHE A 26 -17.55 2.81 -0.90
N HIS A 27 -18.14 3.69 -0.08
CA HIS A 27 -17.96 5.12 -0.22
C HIS A 27 -16.58 5.54 0.29
N LEU A 28 -15.97 6.57 -0.31
CA LEU A 28 -14.68 7.08 0.17
C LEU A 28 -14.82 7.55 1.64
N GLY A 29 -13.94 7.05 2.52
CA GLY A 29 -13.98 7.31 3.96
C GLY A 29 -14.93 6.41 4.75
N GLU A 30 -15.72 5.56 4.10
CA GLU A 30 -16.58 4.58 4.77
C GLU A 30 -15.74 3.58 5.58
N SER A 31 -16.17 3.29 6.80
CA SER A 31 -15.49 2.38 7.72
C SER A 31 -16.44 1.39 8.36
N ILE A 32 -16.30 0.11 8.03
CA ILE A 32 -17.18 -0.97 8.49
C ILE A 32 -16.40 -1.95 9.39
N PRO A 33 -16.89 -2.29 10.60
CA PRO A 33 -16.26 -3.29 11.45
C PRO A 33 -16.38 -4.70 10.85
N VAL A 34 -15.26 -5.41 10.79
CA VAL A 34 -15.21 -6.78 10.24
C VAL A 34 -15.71 -7.75 11.30
N PHE A 35 -16.74 -8.55 10.96
CA PHE A 35 -17.41 -9.46 11.91
C PHE A 35 -17.93 -8.76 13.19
N GLY A 36 -18.19 -7.45 13.14
CA GLY A 36 -18.59 -6.67 14.31
C GLY A 36 -17.46 -6.41 15.32
N LEU A 37 -16.19 -6.59 14.92
CA LEU A 37 -15.03 -6.34 15.76
C LEU A 37 -14.54 -4.89 15.60
N ASP A 38 -14.66 -4.07 16.65
CA ASP A 38 -14.26 -2.66 16.56
C ASP A 38 -12.76 -2.46 16.32
N TRP A 39 -11.93 -3.40 16.76
CA TRP A 39 -10.47 -3.36 16.60
C TRP A 39 -9.99 -3.77 15.19
N PHE A 40 -10.90 -4.26 14.32
CA PHE A 40 -10.59 -4.57 12.92
C PHE A 40 -11.69 -4.08 11.98
N ARG A 41 -11.35 -3.08 11.16
CA ARG A 41 -12.28 -2.40 10.26
C ARG A 41 -11.77 -2.43 8.83
N LEU A 42 -12.70 -2.44 7.88
CA LEU A 42 -12.43 -2.08 6.49
C LEU A 42 -12.77 -0.60 6.33
N THR A 43 -11.76 0.24 6.15
CA THR A 43 -11.91 1.68 5.95
C THR A 43 -11.39 2.06 4.59
N PHE A 44 -12.25 2.51 3.68
CA PHE A 44 -11.82 2.85 2.33
C PHE A 44 -11.12 4.22 2.28
N VAL A 45 -9.84 4.21 1.90
CA VAL A 45 -9.05 5.42 1.63
C VAL A 45 -8.35 5.29 0.29
N GLU A 46 -8.29 6.39 -0.46
CA GLU A 46 -7.47 6.51 -1.65
C GLU A 46 -6.22 7.33 -1.36
N ASN A 47 -5.08 6.70 -1.62
CA ASN A 47 -3.78 7.24 -1.32
C ASN A 47 -3.04 7.58 -2.62
N PRO A 48 -2.84 8.87 -2.95
CA PRO A 48 -2.11 9.24 -4.15
C PRO A 48 -0.60 8.93 -4.07
N GLY A 49 -0.09 8.37 -2.98
CA GLY A 49 1.35 8.12 -2.77
C GLY A 49 1.92 8.95 -1.63
N MET A 50 1.07 9.33 -0.68
CA MET A 50 1.35 10.26 0.41
C MET A 50 1.06 9.55 1.71
N ALA A 51 2.08 9.38 2.55
CA ALA A 51 1.89 8.89 3.90
C ALA A 51 1.54 10.06 4.82
N TYR A 52 0.70 9.81 5.83
CA TYR A 52 0.43 10.76 6.93
C TYR A 52 -0.24 12.09 6.53
N GLY A 53 -1.00 12.13 5.43
CA GLY A 53 -1.66 13.36 4.98
C GLY A 53 -0.70 14.44 4.44
N MET A 54 0.59 14.13 4.29
CA MET A 54 1.56 15.06 3.72
C MET A 54 1.47 15.07 2.19
N GLN A 55 1.21 16.22 1.61
CA GLN A 55 1.23 16.39 0.16
C GLN A 55 2.68 16.46 -0.35
N PHE A 56 3.17 15.37 -0.94
CA PHE A 56 4.51 15.36 -1.54
C PHE A 56 4.44 15.78 -3.00
N GLY A 57 4.79 17.04 -3.29
CA GLY A 57 5.07 17.52 -4.65
C GLY A 57 3.92 17.45 -5.66
N GLY A 58 2.67 17.34 -5.20
CA GLY A 58 1.48 17.28 -6.06
C GLY A 58 1.56 16.18 -7.13
N ILE A 59 1.14 16.50 -8.35
CA ILE A 59 1.20 15.56 -9.49
C ILE A 59 2.64 15.18 -9.88
N PHE A 60 3.61 16.08 -9.69
CA PHE A 60 5.01 15.77 -9.97
C PHE A 60 5.55 14.71 -9.00
N GLY A 61 5.24 14.86 -7.71
CA GLY A 61 5.60 13.86 -6.70
C GLY A 61 4.98 12.50 -6.98
N LYS A 62 3.73 12.46 -7.47
CA LYS A 62 3.08 11.23 -7.95
C LYS A 62 3.92 10.52 -9.01
N TYR A 63 4.33 11.24 -10.06
CA TYR A 63 5.12 10.66 -11.14
C TYR A 63 6.50 10.20 -10.66
N LEU A 64 7.14 10.96 -9.77
CA LEU A 64 8.42 10.58 -9.17
C LEU A 64 8.31 9.27 -8.39
N LEU A 65 7.29 9.12 -7.55
CA LEU A 65 7.06 7.91 -6.75
C LEU A 65 6.80 6.68 -7.62
N ILE A 66 6.00 6.83 -8.68
CA ILE A 66 5.77 5.75 -9.65
C ILE A 66 7.09 5.39 -10.35
N SER A 67 7.86 6.38 -10.78
CA SER A 67 9.12 6.17 -11.51
C SER A 67 10.15 5.44 -10.63
N LEU A 68 10.29 5.85 -9.37
CA LEU A 68 11.12 5.17 -8.37
C LEU A 68 10.67 3.73 -8.16
N ARG A 69 9.36 3.49 -8.05
CA ARG A 69 8.79 2.14 -7.88
C ARG A 69 9.09 1.24 -9.08
N ILE A 70 8.95 1.75 -10.30
CA ILE A 70 9.33 1.03 -11.53
C ILE A 70 10.81 0.66 -11.49
N LEU A 71 11.69 1.62 -11.16
CA LEU A 71 13.12 1.39 -11.08
C LEU A 71 13.48 0.31 -10.04
N LEU A 72 12.85 0.36 -8.86
CA LEU A 72 13.03 -0.65 -7.82
C LEU A 72 12.59 -2.04 -8.30
N ILE A 73 11.43 -2.16 -8.95
CA ILE A 73 10.92 -3.43 -9.49
C ILE A 73 11.88 -3.98 -10.56
N LEU A 74 12.36 -3.15 -11.48
CA LEU A 74 13.34 -3.56 -12.49
C LEU A 74 14.66 -4.04 -11.85
N GLY A 75 15.15 -3.30 -10.86
CA GLY A 75 16.31 -3.69 -10.05
C GLY A 75 16.09 -5.04 -9.36
N MET A 76 14.93 -5.27 -8.76
CA MET A 76 14.58 -6.55 -8.11
C MET A 76 14.53 -7.71 -9.11
N VAL A 77 14.01 -7.49 -10.32
CA VAL A 77 14.04 -8.52 -11.39
C VAL A 77 15.48 -8.91 -11.74
N TYR A 78 16.36 -7.92 -11.87
CA TYR A 78 17.79 -8.17 -12.08
C TYR A 78 18.41 -8.95 -10.90
N TYR A 79 18.19 -8.51 -9.66
CA TYR A 79 18.73 -9.14 -8.47
C TYR A 79 18.19 -10.56 -8.25
N PHE A 80 16.92 -10.83 -8.54
CA PHE A 80 16.40 -12.20 -8.49
C PHE A 80 17.12 -13.12 -9.47
N LYS A 81 17.40 -12.67 -10.70
CA LYS A 81 18.17 -13.47 -11.66
C LYS A 81 19.58 -13.75 -11.13
N LYS A 82 20.25 -12.73 -10.59
CA LYS A 82 21.58 -12.83 -9.98
C LYS A 82 21.57 -13.82 -8.80
N TRP A 83 20.74 -13.59 -7.79
CA TRP A 83 20.65 -14.42 -6.59
C TRP A 83 20.25 -15.86 -6.85
N ILE A 84 19.37 -16.11 -7.83
CA ILE A 84 19.03 -17.48 -8.22
C ILE A 84 20.25 -18.19 -8.83
N LYS A 85 21.03 -17.50 -9.66
CA LYS A 85 22.27 -18.05 -10.25
C LYS A 85 23.33 -18.32 -9.18
N GLU A 86 23.43 -17.46 -8.18
CA GLU A 86 24.35 -17.57 -7.04
C GLU A 86 23.90 -18.58 -5.96
N GLY A 87 22.74 -19.21 -6.13
CA GLY A 87 22.24 -20.21 -5.17
C GLY A 87 21.77 -19.60 -3.85
N ALA A 88 21.29 -18.35 -3.86
CA ALA A 88 20.85 -17.66 -2.66
C ALA A 88 19.75 -18.41 -1.89
N SER A 89 19.77 -18.27 -0.57
CA SER A 89 18.89 -19.01 0.33
C SER A 89 17.42 -18.60 0.19
N ASN A 90 16.52 -19.49 0.58
CA ASN A 90 15.08 -19.16 0.66
C ASN A 90 14.79 -18.04 1.65
N TYR A 91 15.65 -17.87 2.66
CA TYR A 91 15.55 -16.79 3.64
C TYR A 91 15.79 -15.40 3.04
N LEU A 92 16.40 -15.32 1.85
CA LEU A 92 16.47 -14.09 1.05
C LEU A 92 15.33 -14.04 0.01
N LEU A 93 15.18 -15.10 -0.79
CA LEU A 93 14.30 -15.09 -1.96
C LEU A 93 12.81 -14.99 -1.61
N VAL A 94 12.36 -15.65 -0.53
CA VAL A 94 10.95 -15.63 -0.14
C VAL A 94 10.55 -14.25 0.38
N PRO A 95 11.23 -13.65 1.37
CA PRO A 95 10.88 -12.30 1.83
C PRO A 95 10.98 -11.23 0.74
N MET A 96 12.02 -11.29 -0.11
CA MET A 96 12.13 -10.38 -1.25
C MET A 96 10.98 -10.54 -2.24
N SER A 97 10.42 -11.75 -2.41
CA SER A 97 9.25 -11.96 -3.27
C SER A 97 7.97 -11.33 -2.71
N PHE A 98 7.80 -11.24 -1.39
CA PHE A 98 6.70 -10.49 -0.78
C PHE A 98 6.84 -8.98 -1.04
N ILE A 99 8.04 -8.43 -0.81
CA ILE A 99 8.34 -7.01 -1.10
C ILE A 99 8.09 -6.70 -2.58
N PHE A 100 8.52 -7.59 -3.47
CA PHE A 100 8.34 -7.45 -4.91
C PHE A 100 6.87 -7.42 -5.29
N ALA A 101 6.09 -8.35 -4.74
CA ALA A 101 4.67 -8.46 -5.01
C ALA A 101 3.91 -7.21 -4.53
N GLY A 102 4.18 -6.74 -3.31
CA GLY A 102 3.56 -5.53 -2.80
C GLY A 102 3.94 -4.27 -3.60
N ALA A 103 5.21 -4.16 -4.00
CA ALA A 103 5.64 -3.07 -4.88
C ALA A 103 4.89 -3.09 -6.22
N ILE A 104 4.69 -4.27 -6.83
CA ILE A 104 3.91 -4.39 -8.07
C ILE A 104 2.43 -4.06 -7.83
N GLY A 105 1.82 -4.54 -6.75
CA GLY A 105 0.41 -4.29 -6.44
C GLY A 105 0.11 -2.79 -6.39
N ASN A 106 0.86 -2.04 -5.58
CA ASN A 106 0.69 -0.59 -5.50
C ASN A 106 1.11 0.13 -6.80
N LEU A 107 2.01 -0.44 -7.61
CA LEU A 107 2.33 0.11 -8.94
C LEU A 107 1.14 -0.01 -9.88
N ILE A 108 0.44 -1.16 -9.91
CA ILE A 108 -0.72 -1.40 -10.76
C ILE A 108 -1.78 -0.32 -10.50
N ASP A 109 -2.11 -0.05 -9.24
CA ASP A 109 -3.07 0.98 -8.88
C ASP A 109 -2.66 2.35 -9.43
N GLY A 110 -1.41 2.74 -9.16
CA GLY A 110 -0.87 4.03 -9.58
C GLY A 110 -0.86 4.22 -11.09
N LEU A 111 -0.57 3.16 -11.86
CA LEU A 111 -0.53 3.19 -13.31
C LEU A 111 -1.93 3.17 -13.94
N PHE A 112 -2.83 2.32 -13.43
CA PHE A 112 -4.02 1.90 -14.18
C PHE A 112 -5.34 2.32 -13.56
N TYR A 113 -5.46 2.53 -12.24
CA TYR A 113 -6.78 2.76 -11.62
C TYR A 113 -7.45 4.04 -12.11
N GLY A 114 -6.67 5.08 -12.42
CA GLY A 114 -7.17 6.30 -13.07
C GLY A 114 -7.80 6.07 -14.44
N MET A 115 -7.49 4.96 -15.13
CA MET A 115 -7.97 4.66 -16.47
C MET A 115 -9.11 3.64 -16.51
N ILE A 116 -9.35 2.88 -15.44
CA ILE A 116 -10.30 1.75 -15.45
C ILE A 116 -11.55 1.97 -14.57
N PHE A 117 -11.44 2.84 -13.57
CA PHE A 117 -12.56 3.19 -12.69
C PHE A 117 -13.19 4.49 -13.14
N ASP A 118 -14.51 4.60 -13.05
CA ASP A 118 -15.25 5.80 -13.49
C ASP A 118 -15.11 7.02 -12.57
N SER A 119 -14.69 6.80 -11.33
CA SER A 119 -14.57 7.82 -10.30
C SER A 119 -13.43 7.49 -9.34
N GLY A 120 -12.82 8.52 -8.77
CA GLY A 120 -11.64 8.40 -7.93
C GLY A 120 -11.06 9.76 -7.59
N SER A 121 -10.16 9.77 -6.63
CA SER A 121 -9.53 10.98 -6.13
C SER A 121 -8.60 11.56 -7.20
N VAL A 122 -8.74 12.86 -7.47
CA VAL A 122 -8.01 13.58 -8.52
C VAL A 122 -7.22 14.74 -7.93
N PHE A 123 -6.08 15.05 -8.54
CA PHE A 123 -5.32 16.25 -8.20
C PHE A 123 -5.87 17.45 -8.97
N ILE A 124 -6.29 18.49 -8.26
CA ILE A 124 -6.76 19.74 -8.85
C ILE A 124 -5.64 20.77 -8.73
N GLU A 125 -5.10 21.19 -9.88
CA GLU A 125 -3.94 22.10 -9.94
C GLU A 125 -4.25 23.48 -9.34
N ASP A 126 -5.45 24.00 -9.56
CA ASP A 126 -5.86 25.33 -9.08
C ASP A 126 -5.81 25.49 -7.56
N ILE A 127 -6.07 24.41 -6.81
CA ILE A 127 -6.04 24.38 -5.34
C ILE A 127 -4.83 23.61 -4.80
N GLY A 128 -3.99 23.08 -5.69
CA GLY A 128 -2.79 22.32 -5.36
C GLY A 128 -3.04 21.08 -4.50
N SER A 129 -4.23 20.48 -4.54
CA SER A 129 -4.65 19.42 -3.60
C SER A 129 -5.35 18.26 -4.28
N TRP A 130 -5.25 17.09 -3.65
CA TRP A 130 -6.05 15.92 -4.00
C TRP A 130 -7.45 16.04 -3.42
N VAL A 131 -8.45 15.84 -4.27
CA VAL A 131 -9.87 15.92 -3.90
C VAL A 131 -10.49 14.56 -4.12
N GLY A 132 -11.23 14.09 -3.12
CA GLY A 132 -11.99 12.86 -3.18
C GLY A 132 -13.22 12.98 -4.09
N TYR A 133 -14.02 11.93 -4.11
CA TYR A 133 -15.25 11.86 -4.87
C TYR A 133 -16.37 11.32 -3.98
N ASP A 134 -17.61 11.63 -4.37
CA ASP A 134 -18.80 11.11 -3.71
C ASP A 134 -19.34 9.87 -4.44
N GLY A 135 -19.99 8.99 -3.68
CA GLY A 135 -20.58 7.77 -4.22
C GLY A 135 -19.63 6.57 -4.20
N VAL A 136 -20.03 5.53 -4.94
CA VAL A 136 -19.29 4.27 -5.08
C VAL A 136 -18.81 4.19 -6.52
N SER A 137 -17.56 3.78 -6.73
CA SER A 137 -17.00 3.74 -8.09
C SER A 137 -17.43 2.49 -8.83
N GLY A 138 -17.71 2.63 -10.12
CA GLY A 138 -17.90 1.54 -11.07
C GLY A 138 -16.69 1.33 -11.97
N PHE A 139 -16.77 0.24 -12.75
CA PHE A 139 -15.89 0.05 -13.90
C PHE A 139 -16.36 0.97 -15.04
N GLY A 140 -15.45 1.71 -15.67
CA GLY A 140 -15.83 2.69 -16.69
C GLY A 140 -14.66 3.23 -17.49
N GLU A 141 -14.86 4.39 -18.12
CA GLU A 141 -13.92 4.98 -19.09
C GLU A 141 -12.68 5.64 -18.45
N GLY A 142 -12.54 5.57 -17.11
CA GLY A 142 -11.46 6.21 -16.37
C GLY A 142 -11.85 7.60 -15.85
N TYR A 143 -11.56 7.87 -14.58
CA TYR A 143 -11.74 9.18 -13.96
C TYR A 143 -10.54 10.12 -14.18
N SER A 144 -9.44 9.59 -14.71
CA SER A 144 -8.19 10.30 -14.93
C SER A 144 -7.37 9.62 -16.04
N GLY A 145 -6.04 9.72 -15.99
CA GLY A 145 -5.13 9.14 -16.97
C GLY A 145 -4.14 8.13 -16.40
N PHE A 146 -3.30 7.61 -17.29
CA PHE A 146 -2.15 6.77 -16.94
C PHE A 146 -1.26 7.44 -15.89
N MET A 147 -0.76 6.67 -14.92
CA MET A 147 0.08 7.15 -13.80
C MET A 147 -0.60 8.14 -12.84
N ARG A 148 -1.92 8.33 -12.93
CA ARG A 148 -2.69 9.22 -12.05
C ARG A 148 -3.64 8.49 -11.09
N GLY A 149 -3.62 7.16 -11.09
CA GLY A 149 -4.46 6.35 -10.18
C GLY A 149 -4.04 6.50 -8.72
N CYS A 150 -4.99 6.38 -7.78
CA CYS A 150 -4.69 6.33 -6.35
C CYS A 150 -4.58 4.88 -5.88
N VAL A 151 -3.69 4.63 -4.91
CA VAL A 151 -3.60 3.33 -4.22
C VAL A 151 -4.81 3.18 -3.33
N VAL A 152 -5.45 2.02 -3.35
CA VAL A 152 -6.62 1.73 -2.50
C VAL A 152 -6.15 1.09 -1.21
N ASP A 153 -6.41 1.77 -0.10
CA ASP A 153 -6.12 1.31 1.26
C ASP A 153 -7.42 0.92 1.97
N MET A 154 -7.38 -0.15 2.77
CA MET A 154 -8.60 -0.70 3.40
C MET A 154 -8.43 -1.26 4.81
N LEU A 155 -7.28 -1.81 5.15
CA LEU A 155 -7.07 -2.52 6.40
C LEU A 155 -6.81 -1.51 7.52
N HIS A 156 -7.71 -1.46 8.50
CA HIS A 156 -7.63 -0.54 9.62
C HIS A 156 -7.75 -1.28 10.96
N PHE A 157 -6.78 -1.09 11.86
CA PHE A 157 -6.72 -1.76 13.16
C PHE A 157 -6.60 -0.75 14.30
N PRO A 158 -7.70 -0.06 14.68
CA PRO A 158 -7.71 0.90 15.78
C PRO A 158 -7.69 0.16 17.13
N LEU A 159 -6.55 -0.42 17.48
CA LEU A 159 -6.45 -1.41 18.56
C LEU A 159 -6.84 -0.85 19.93
N PHE A 160 -6.42 0.38 20.23
CA PHE A 160 -6.76 1.05 21.48
C PHE A 160 -6.87 2.55 21.23
N SER A 161 -7.94 3.15 21.75
CA SER A 161 -8.09 4.59 21.82
C SER A 161 -8.25 5.04 23.27
N PHE A 162 -7.73 6.21 23.59
CA PHE A 162 -7.92 6.83 24.89
C PHE A 162 -7.93 8.35 24.76
N THR A 163 -8.72 9.01 25.58
CA THR A 163 -8.67 10.46 25.73
C THR A 163 -7.65 10.80 26.80
N VAL A 164 -6.67 11.64 26.46
CA VAL A 164 -5.67 12.10 27.41
C VAL A 164 -6.38 12.90 28.52
N PRO A 165 -6.13 12.62 29.82
CA PRO A 165 -6.73 13.39 30.90
C PRO A 165 -6.46 14.88 30.76
N GLU A 166 -7.45 15.72 31.07
CA GLU A 166 -7.36 17.19 30.88
C GLU A 166 -6.18 17.84 31.61
N GLY A 167 -5.72 17.25 32.72
CA GLY A 167 -4.60 17.75 33.51
C GLY A 167 -3.21 17.53 32.91
N VAL A 168 -3.09 16.87 31.75
CA VAL A 168 -1.80 16.65 31.08
C VAL A 168 -1.43 17.88 30.24
N PRO A 169 -0.31 18.57 30.52
CA PRO A 169 0.11 19.72 29.73
C PRO A 169 0.28 19.37 28.24
N LEU A 170 -0.05 20.32 27.34
CA LEU A 170 0.09 20.26 25.88
C LEU A 170 -0.84 19.28 25.13
N VAL A 171 -1.24 18.17 25.74
CA VAL A 171 -2.00 17.10 25.07
C VAL A 171 -3.29 16.69 25.78
N GLY A 172 -3.62 17.31 26.93
CA GLY A 172 -4.86 17.06 27.67
C GLY A 172 -6.11 17.26 26.82
N GLY A 173 -7.07 16.35 26.93
CA GLY A 173 -8.31 16.34 26.15
C GLY A 173 -8.18 15.78 24.73
N GLN A 174 -6.97 15.48 24.24
CA GLN A 174 -6.81 14.90 22.91
C GLN A 174 -7.22 13.43 22.89
N HIS A 175 -7.99 13.04 21.88
CA HIS A 175 -8.29 11.63 21.61
C HIS A 175 -7.13 11.02 20.82
N VAL A 176 -6.45 10.05 21.43
CA VAL A 176 -5.31 9.35 20.84
C VAL A 176 -5.77 7.96 20.41
N GLU A 177 -5.53 7.64 19.14
CA GLU A 177 -5.76 6.33 18.58
C GLU A 177 -4.41 5.67 18.27
N PHE A 178 -4.15 4.53 18.93
CA PHE A 178 -2.97 3.72 18.69
C PHE A 178 -3.17 2.92 17.40
N PHE A 179 -2.25 3.13 16.45
CA PHE A 179 -2.23 2.50 15.12
C PHE A 179 -3.37 2.94 14.16
N ARG A 180 -3.54 4.26 14.01
CA ARG A 180 -4.47 4.91 13.06
C ARG A 180 -4.21 4.64 11.55
N TYR A 181 -3.27 3.76 11.21
CA TYR A 181 -2.83 3.59 9.83
C TYR A 181 -3.79 2.69 9.07
N ILE A 182 -4.12 3.13 7.86
CA ILE A 182 -4.92 2.37 6.91
C ILE A 182 -3.96 2.00 5.77
N PHE A 183 -3.92 0.72 5.44
CA PHE A 183 -2.99 0.16 4.46
C PHE A 183 -3.67 -0.98 3.70
N ASN A 184 -2.96 -1.58 2.75
CA ASN A 184 -3.51 -2.67 1.95
C ASN A 184 -2.69 -3.95 2.06
N VAL A 185 -3.08 -4.97 1.28
CA VAL A 185 -2.42 -6.27 1.25
C VAL A 185 -1.00 -6.15 0.68
N ALA A 186 -0.78 -5.29 -0.32
CA ALA A 186 0.56 -5.00 -0.84
C ALA A 186 1.49 -4.39 0.23
N ASP A 187 1.03 -3.43 1.03
CA ASP A 187 1.82 -2.85 2.13
C ASP A 187 2.11 -3.88 3.23
N SER A 188 1.12 -4.74 3.51
CA SER A 188 1.28 -5.88 4.42
C SER A 188 2.37 -6.83 3.92
N ALA A 189 2.38 -7.14 2.62
CA ALA A 189 3.41 -7.98 2.01
C ALA A 189 4.81 -7.35 2.09
N ILE A 190 4.94 -6.05 1.80
CA ILE A 190 6.21 -5.32 1.96
C ILE A 190 6.69 -5.41 3.41
N THR A 191 5.80 -5.15 4.37
CA THR A 191 6.12 -5.17 5.80
C THR A 191 6.53 -6.56 6.27
N VAL A 192 5.75 -7.60 5.92
CA VAL A 192 6.07 -8.99 6.26
C VAL A 192 7.39 -9.41 5.64
N GLY A 193 7.64 -9.07 4.37
CA GLY A 193 8.92 -9.33 3.72
C GLY A 193 10.09 -8.65 4.44
N GLY A 194 9.95 -7.38 4.81
CA GLY A 194 10.96 -6.65 5.58
C GLY A 194 11.25 -7.29 6.94
N VAL A 195 10.19 -7.65 7.69
CA VAL A 195 10.30 -8.32 9.00
C VAL A 195 10.98 -9.68 8.87
N LEU A 196 10.60 -10.49 7.87
CA LEU A 196 11.22 -11.79 7.64
C LEU A 196 12.70 -11.66 7.28
N LEU A 197 13.08 -10.67 6.45
CA LEU A 197 14.50 -10.39 6.18
C LEU A 197 15.24 -10.01 7.44
N PHE A 198 14.66 -9.14 8.27
CA PHE A 198 15.28 -8.69 9.51
C PHE A 198 15.52 -9.85 10.50
N ILE A 199 14.51 -10.71 10.69
CA ILE A 199 14.57 -11.89 11.57
C ILE A 199 15.60 -12.90 11.04
N PHE A 200 15.53 -13.21 9.74
CA PHE A 200 16.38 -14.23 9.13
C PHE A 200 17.66 -13.69 8.49
N ARG A 201 18.07 -12.46 8.80
CA ARG A 201 19.21 -11.78 8.15
C ARG A 201 20.50 -12.61 8.12
N LYS A 202 20.83 -13.31 9.21
CA LYS A 202 22.01 -14.18 9.30
C LYS A 202 21.95 -15.38 8.36
N LYS A 203 20.75 -15.86 8.03
CA LYS A 203 20.52 -16.97 7.09
C LYS A 203 20.32 -16.48 5.65
N ALA A 204 19.82 -15.25 5.49
CA ALA A 204 19.70 -14.57 4.20
C ALA A 204 21.09 -14.19 3.66
N PHE A 205 21.97 -13.70 4.54
CA PHE A 205 23.32 -13.24 4.23
C PHE A 205 24.36 -13.93 5.14
N PRO A 206 24.67 -15.22 4.89
CA PRO A 206 25.58 -15.99 5.74
C PRO A 206 27.02 -15.45 5.77
N ASN A 207 27.42 -14.69 4.73
CA ASN A 207 28.77 -14.12 4.62
C ASN A 207 28.87 -12.67 5.15
N GLY A 208 27.78 -12.12 5.73
CA GLY A 208 27.81 -10.80 6.38
C GLY A 208 27.84 -9.59 5.44
N GLU A 209 27.65 -9.78 4.13
CA GLU A 209 27.48 -8.68 3.19
C GLU A 209 26.08 -8.07 3.35
N PHE A 210 26.03 -6.86 3.90
CA PHE A 210 24.85 -5.98 3.92
C PHE A 210 24.96 -4.94 2.81
#